data_AF-A0A941IVZ1-F1
#
_entry.id   AF-A0A941IVZ1-F1
#
_cell.length_a   1.000
_cell.length_b   1.000
_cell.length_c   1.000
_cell.angle_alpha   90.00
_cell.angle_beta   90.00
_cell.angle_gamma   90.00
#
_symmetry.space_group_name_H-M   'P 1'
#
loop_
_entity.id
_entity.type
_entity.pdbx_description
1 polymer ?
#
loop_
_entity_poly.entity_id
_entity_poly.type
_entity_poly.pdbx_seq_one_letter_code
_entity_poly.pdbx_strand_id
1 'polypeptide(L)'
;MEEVKSLEIKLSQAPVIHHALNEIGANVTKRLVDLNIDNLVATEDTVKSLKTLRADLNNELKSFEEQRKAVKGAIAEPYERFNEVYKNEVSTKYAEAIAKLKGKIESVEITLKDEKKQKVEAYFNELCVASEIDFLTFEDAKININLSTSLKKYKDECNAFIQKVVDDIILIEAHDFSVEIMTEYKRTLNASKAITEIVNRKQREKEETLRQQQLRTEKRKTKLLSVAMVYHDLTKTYNWVQDEENVFITLSDVENISDDEFLSRFVELEAKIKAAIDAKKTEEAPKVEKVVEKETLKAPSVEAPQQQTAQPEMLEAKFTVKGTMTQLKALAQYMRDNNIEFQTIK
;
A
#
# COMPACT_ATOMS: atom_id res chain seq x y z
N MET A 1 45.55 -26.12 65.32
CA MET A 1 45.57 -25.27 64.12
C MET A 1 45.64 -26.20 62.94
N GLU A 2 44.50 -26.50 62.33
CA GLU A 2 44.50 -27.22 61.06
C GLU A 2 45.12 -26.29 60.02
N GLU A 3 46.24 -26.70 59.44
CA GLU A 3 46.78 -26.07 58.24
C GLU A 3 45.69 -26.12 57.17
N VAL A 4 45.15 -24.95 56.82
CA VAL A 4 44.29 -24.79 55.65
C VAL A 4 45.14 -25.15 54.44
N LYS A 5 45.02 -26.40 53.97
CA LYS A 5 45.56 -26.85 52.69
C LYS A 5 45.13 -25.84 51.63
N SER A 6 46.07 -25.08 51.08
CA SER A 6 45.79 -24.18 49.96
C SER A 6 45.26 -25.01 48.79
N LEU A 7 44.00 -24.84 48.41
CA LEU A 7 43.32 -25.57 47.33
C LEU A 7 43.72 -25.06 45.93
N GLU A 8 44.92 -24.51 45.79
CA GLU A 8 45.42 -23.93 44.55
C GLU A 8 46.08 -25.03 43.70
N ILE A 9 45.72 -25.07 42.41
CA ILE A 9 46.36 -25.96 41.44
C ILE A 9 47.77 -25.44 41.19
N LYS A 10 48.79 -26.22 41.59
CA LYS A 10 50.21 -25.88 41.44
C LYS A 10 50.98 -27.05 40.85
N LEU A 11 51.92 -26.74 39.97
CA LEU A 11 52.92 -27.70 39.50
C LEU A 11 54.04 -27.79 40.54
N SER A 12 54.23 -28.96 41.16
CA SER A 12 55.24 -29.16 42.21
C SER A 12 56.66 -29.35 41.64
N GLN A 13 56.80 -30.06 40.52
CA GLN A 13 58.08 -30.28 39.84
C GLN A 13 57.83 -30.45 38.34
N ALA A 14 58.65 -29.81 37.50
CA ALA A 14 58.62 -30.04 36.06
C ALA A 14 59.26 -31.40 35.72
N PRO A 15 58.77 -32.11 34.69
CA PRO A 15 59.35 -33.39 34.28
C PRO A 15 60.81 -33.20 33.82
N VAL A 16 61.73 -33.94 34.44
CA VAL A 16 63.15 -33.95 34.07
C VAL A 16 63.43 -35.14 33.17
N ILE A 17 63.91 -34.89 31.95
CA ILE A 17 64.24 -35.93 30.98
C ILE A 17 65.75 -36.15 31.00
N HIS A 18 66.19 -37.31 31.48
CA HIS A 18 67.60 -37.72 31.41
C HIS A 18 67.91 -38.28 30.02
N HIS A 19 68.94 -37.75 29.36
CA HIS A 19 69.34 -38.21 28.03
C HIS A 19 70.85 -38.08 27.78
N ALA A 20 71.39 -38.98 26.97
CA ALA A 20 72.74 -38.90 26.43
C ALA A 20 72.73 -38.69 24.91
N LEU A 21 71.72 -37.98 24.37
CA LEU A 21 71.50 -37.82 22.92
C LEU A 21 72.71 -37.30 22.15
N ASN A 22 73.56 -36.46 22.77
CA ASN A 22 74.79 -35.98 22.14
C ASN A 22 75.83 -37.09 21.98
N GLU A 23 76.01 -37.94 22.99
CA GLU A 23 76.90 -39.11 22.92
C GLU A 23 76.33 -40.18 21.98
N ILE A 24 75.01 -40.42 22.04
CA ILE A 24 74.30 -41.30 21.10
C ILE A 24 74.47 -40.79 19.66
N GLY A 25 74.31 -39.49 19.43
CA GLY A 25 74.52 -38.86 18.13
C GLY A 25 75.95 -38.99 17.61
N ALA A 26 76.95 -38.84 18.49
CA ALA A 26 78.35 -39.07 18.15
C ALA A 26 78.62 -40.54 17.77
N ASN A 27 78.03 -41.49 18.51
CA ASN A 27 78.13 -42.92 18.20
C ASN A 27 77.43 -43.28 16.89
N VAL A 28 76.25 -42.72 16.62
CA VAL A 28 75.55 -42.89 15.34
C VAL A 28 76.40 -42.33 14.20
N THR A 29 76.98 -41.13 14.37
CA THR A 29 77.85 -40.50 13.36
C THR A 29 79.07 -41.37 13.09
N LYS A 30 79.76 -41.83 14.13
CA LYS A 30 80.91 -42.74 14.00
C LYS A 30 80.53 -44.02 13.27
N ARG A 31 79.40 -44.63 13.64
CA ARG A 31 78.91 -45.84 12.99
C ARG A 31 78.60 -45.63 11.52
N LEU A 32 77.99 -44.51 11.15
CA LEU A 32 77.68 -44.21 9.74
C LEU A 32 78.96 -44.01 8.90
N VAL A 33 79.99 -43.39 9.50
CA VAL A 33 81.33 -43.26 8.89
C VAL A 33 82.00 -44.63 8.73
N ASP A 34 82.00 -45.45 9.79
CA ASP A 34 82.60 -46.80 9.79
C ASP A 34 81.92 -47.73 8.76
N LEU A 35 80.60 -47.58 8.56
CA LEU A 35 79.84 -48.32 7.55
C LEU A 35 80.11 -47.87 6.12
N ASN A 36 80.74 -46.69 5.93
CA ASN A 36 81.15 -46.12 4.64
C ASN A 36 80.06 -46.23 3.54
N ILE A 37 78.81 -45.94 3.92
CA ILE A 37 77.61 -46.25 3.13
C ILE A 37 77.67 -45.63 1.73
N ASP A 38 78.23 -44.42 1.61
CA ASP A 38 78.33 -43.67 0.36
C ASP A 38 79.17 -44.38 -0.72
N ASN A 39 80.08 -45.28 -0.33
CA ASN A 39 80.97 -46.01 -1.23
C ASN A 39 80.52 -47.46 -1.47
N LEU A 40 79.37 -47.89 -0.93
CA LEU A 40 78.85 -49.25 -1.13
C LEU A 40 78.17 -49.39 -2.50
N VAL A 41 78.62 -50.33 -3.32
CA VAL A 41 78.05 -50.62 -4.65
C VAL A 41 77.15 -51.85 -4.59
N ALA A 42 75.90 -51.70 -5.05
CA ALA A 42 74.95 -52.80 -5.13
C ALA A 42 75.20 -53.68 -6.37
N THR A 43 75.59 -54.94 -6.16
CA THR A 43 75.78 -55.97 -7.19
C THR A 43 74.92 -57.20 -6.87
N GLU A 44 74.75 -58.12 -7.81
CA GLU A 44 73.88 -59.31 -7.63
C GLU A 44 74.21 -60.12 -6.37
N ASP A 45 75.49 -60.19 -6.00
CA ASP A 45 75.96 -60.89 -4.79
C ASP A 45 75.83 -60.07 -3.50
N THR A 46 75.86 -58.72 -3.55
CA THR A 46 75.86 -57.84 -2.35
C THR A 46 74.49 -57.26 -1.99
N VAL A 47 73.50 -57.30 -2.88
CA VAL A 47 72.16 -56.73 -2.63
C VAL A 47 71.49 -57.35 -1.39
N LYS A 48 71.72 -58.63 -1.11
CA LYS A 48 71.15 -59.29 0.08
C LYS A 48 71.71 -58.71 1.38
N SER A 49 73.01 -58.46 1.47
CA SER A 49 73.64 -57.87 2.66
C SER A 49 73.31 -56.38 2.83
N LEU A 50 73.14 -55.63 1.73
CA LEU A 50 72.66 -54.24 1.79
C LEU A 50 71.21 -54.14 2.28
N LYS A 51 70.36 -55.10 1.88
CA LYS A 51 68.98 -55.18 2.39
C LYS A 51 68.94 -55.47 3.89
N THR A 52 69.81 -56.35 4.40
CA THR A 52 69.90 -56.62 5.84
C THR A 52 70.43 -55.40 6.60
N LEU A 53 71.50 -54.75 6.11
CA LEU A 53 72.03 -53.54 6.74
C LEU A 53 71.00 -52.41 6.80
N ARG A 54 70.22 -52.20 5.73
CA ARG A 54 69.11 -51.24 5.73
C ARG A 54 68.05 -51.59 6.78
N ALA A 55 67.72 -52.88 6.91
CA ALA A 55 66.76 -53.32 7.93
C ALA A 55 67.28 -53.07 9.35
N ASP A 56 68.56 -53.33 9.60
CA ASP A 56 69.20 -53.11 10.90
C ASP A 56 69.20 -51.62 11.28
N LEU A 57 69.62 -50.73 10.37
CA LEU A 57 69.58 -49.28 10.59
C LEU A 57 68.16 -48.77 10.87
N ASN A 58 67.16 -49.30 10.15
CA ASN A 58 65.76 -48.95 10.40
C ASN A 58 65.27 -49.44 11.77
N ASN A 59 65.68 -50.64 12.20
CA ASN A 59 65.31 -51.18 13.51
C ASN A 59 65.90 -50.35 14.65
N GLU A 60 67.13 -49.86 14.50
CA GLU A 60 67.77 -48.99 15.48
C GLU A 60 67.10 -47.62 15.57
N LEU A 61 66.80 -47.00 14.42
CA LEU A 61 66.03 -45.76 14.38
C LEU A 61 64.66 -45.95 15.04
N LYS A 62 63.99 -47.07 14.75
CA LYS A 62 62.70 -47.40 15.34
C LYS A 62 62.78 -47.51 16.87
N SER A 63 63.82 -48.16 17.40
CA SER A 63 64.05 -48.27 18.85
C SER A 63 64.17 -46.89 19.52
N PHE A 64 64.94 -45.97 18.95
CA PHE A 64 65.07 -44.60 19.49
C PHE A 64 63.75 -43.80 19.38
N GLU A 65 63.01 -43.95 18.29
CA GLU A 65 61.69 -43.32 18.12
C GLU A 65 60.65 -43.87 19.11
N GLU A 66 60.68 -45.17 19.39
CA GLU A 66 59.84 -45.80 20.42
C GLU A 66 60.17 -45.26 21.82
N GLN A 67 61.45 -45.13 22.17
CA GLN A 67 61.89 -44.51 23.43
C GLN A 67 61.43 -43.05 23.54
N ARG A 68 61.58 -42.24 22.48
CA ARG A 68 61.11 -40.85 22.45
C ARG A 68 59.59 -40.77 22.68
N LYS A 69 58.82 -41.62 22.00
CA LYS A 69 57.35 -41.67 22.14
C LYS A 69 56.92 -42.11 23.53
N ALA A 70 57.62 -43.09 24.13
CA ALA A 70 57.36 -43.55 25.48
C ALA A 70 57.56 -42.41 26.50
N VAL A 71 58.66 -41.66 26.40
CA VAL A 71 58.92 -40.49 27.26
C VAL A 71 57.83 -39.43 27.09
N LYS A 72 57.42 -39.11 25.85
CA LYS A 72 56.31 -38.18 25.59
C LYS A 72 55.01 -38.66 26.24
N GLY A 73 54.70 -39.94 26.10
CA GLY A 73 53.50 -40.56 26.70
C GLY A 73 53.51 -40.45 28.22
N ALA A 74 54.61 -40.82 28.86
CA ALA A 74 54.77 -40.77 30.32
C ALA A 74 54.64 -39.36 30.90
N ILE A 75 55.03 -38.33 30.15
CA ILE A 75 54.88 -36.92 30.56
C ILE A 75 53.45 -36.41 30.32
N ALA A 76 52.83 -36.80 29.20
CA ALA A 76 51.48 -36.38 28.86
C ALA A 76 50.41 -37.04 29.75
N GLU A 77 50.61 -38.29 30.15
CA GLU A 77 49.63 -39.07 30.91
C GLU A 77 49.21 -38.42 32.25
N PRO A 78 50.12 -37.94 33.12
CA PRO A 78 49.74 -37.20 34.33
C PRO A 78 48.94 -35.94 34.05
N TYR A 79 49.27 -35.23 32.97
CA TYR A 79 48.56 -34.03 32.55
C TYR A 79 47.15 -34.36 32.05
N GLU A 80 46.99 -35.39 31.22
CA GLU A 80 45.67 -35.80 30.71
C GLU A 80 44.77 -36.30 31.86
N ARG A 81 45.30 -37.10 32.79
CA ARG A 81 44.56 -37.50 34.00
C ARG A 81 44.12 -36.29 34.83
N PHE A 82 45.03 -35.32 35.03
CA PHE A 82 44.68 -34.08 35.71
C PHE A 82 43.58 -33.31 34.97
N ASN A 83 43.69 -33.19 33.65
CA ASN A 83 42.74 -32.47 32.81
C ASN A 83 41.35 -33.14 32.82
N GLU A 84 41.29 -34.47 32.77
CA GLU A 84 40.05 -35.24 32.92
C GLU A 84 39.39 -34.97 34.28
N VAL A 85 40.15 -35.03 35.37
CA VAL A 85 39.65 -34.74 36.72
C VAL A 85 39.19 -33.29 36.81
N TYR A 86 39.98 -32.33 36.32
CA TYR A 86 39.60 -30.91 36.28
C TYR A 86 38.31 -30.69 35.48
N LYS A 87 38.17 -31.34 34.32
CA LYS A 87 36.97 -31.24 33.49
C LYS A 87 35.74 -31.79 34.21
N ASN A 88 35.85 -32.93 34.88
CA ASN A 88 34.73 -33.58 35.55
C ASN A 88 34.36 -32.90 36.87
N GLU A 89 35.36 -32.54 37.69
CA GLU A 89 35.16 -32.05 39.04
C GLU A 89 34.98 -30.54 39.12
N VAL A 90 35.52 -29.78 38.17
CA VAL A 90 35.50 -28.31 38.20
C VAL A 90 34.72 -27.78 37.00
N SER A 91 35.25 -27.94 35.78
CA SER A 91 34.72 -27.27 34.59
C SER A 91 33.26 -27.60 34.31
N THR A 92 32.91 -28.89 34.25
CA THR A 92 31.55 -29.35 33.95
C THR A 92 30.56 -28.89 35.03
N LYS A 93 30.91 -29.02 36.32
CA LYS A 93 30.02 -28.62 37.42
C LYS A 93 29.74 -27.11 37.41
N TYR A 94 30.75 -26.28 37.17
CA TYR A 94 30.55 -24.84 37.01
C TYR A 94 29.74 -24.51 35.76
N ALA A 95 30.03 -25.15 34.62
CA ALA A 95 29.27 -24.94 33.39
C ALA A 95 27.78 -25.27 33.56
N GLU A 96 27.46 -26.39 34.21
CA GLU A 96 26.08 -26.76 34.53
C GLU A 96 25.42 -25.77 35.49
N ALA A 97 26.12 -25.32 36.54
CA ALA A 97 25.60 -24.34 37.48
C ALA A 97 25.32 -22.99 36.80
N ILE A 98 26.24 -22.51 35.96
CA ILE A 98 26.09 -21.29 35.17
C ILE A 98 24.89 -21.42 34.22
N ALA A 99 24.75 -22.55 33.53
CA ALA A 99 23.61 -22.80 32.64
C ALA A 99 22.27 -22.82 33.41
N LYS A 100 22.23 -23.46 34.58
CA LYS A 100 21.05 -23.46 35.47
C LYS A 100 20.70 -22.05 35.94
N LEU A 101 21.69 -21.24 36.33
CA LEU A 101 21.46 -19.85 36.74
C LEU A 101 20.96 -19.00 35.58
N LYS A 102 21.55 -19.14 34.38
CA LYS A 102 21.08 -18.48 33.16
C LYS A 102 19.61 -18.79 32.88
N GLY A 103 19.22 -20.06 32.90
CA GLY A 103 17.83 -20.47 32.68
C GLY A 103 16.87 -19.93 33.76
N LYS A 104 17.30 -19.87 35.03
CA LYS A 104 16.50 -19.26 36.11
C LYS A 104 16.32 -17.75 35.90
N ILE A 105 17.37 -17.04 35.49
CA ILE A 105 17.32 -15.61 35.21
C ILE A 105 16.37 -15.34 34.03
N GLU A 106 16.53 -16.06 32.93
CA GLU A 106 15.67 -15.93 31.74
C GLU A 106 14.20 -16.20 32.09
N SER A 107 13.91 -17.24 32.88
CA SER A 107 12.54 -17.54 33.33
C SER A 107 11.94 -16.37 34.12
N VAL A 108 12.68 -15.80 35.08
CA VAL A 108 12.19 -14.68 35.89
C VAL A 108 12.03 -13.43 35.03
N GLU A 109 12.97 -13.14 34.13
CA GLU A 109 12.87 -11.99 33.23
C GLU A 109 11.68 -12.08 32.28
N ILE A 110 11.36 -13.27 31.77
CA ILE A 110 10.16 -13.51 30.95
C ILE A 110 8.91 -13.25 31.79
N THR A 111 8.80 -13.86 32.99
CA THR A 111 7.65 -13.64 33.88
C THR A 111 7.47 -12.16 34.24
N LEU A 112 8.56 -11.45 34.58
CA LEU A 112 8.49 -10.02 34.89
C LEU A 112 8.09 -9.17 33.69
N LYS A 113 8.50 -9.53 32.47
CA LYS A 113 8.05 -8.87 31.24
C LYS A 113 6.57 -9.12 30.99
N ASP A 114 6.11 -10.35 31.17
CA ASP A 114 4.71 -10.73 30.98
C ASP A 114 3.79 -10.06 32.00
N GLU A 115 4.14 -10.06 33.28
CA GLU A 115 3.39 -9.34 34.33
C GLU A 115 3.31 -7.83 34.03
N LYS A 116 4.40 -7.26 33.53
CA LYS A 116 4.43 -5.85 33.15
C LYS A 116 3.60 -5.58 31.91
N LYS A 117 3.66 -6.46 30.90
CA LYS A 117 2.78 -6.41 29.73
C LYS A 117 1.33 -6.46 30.17
N GLN A 118 0.94 -7.43 31.00
CA GLN A 118 -0.42 -7.56 31.53
C GLN A 118 -0.89 -6.30 32.26
N LYS A 119 -0.04 -5.66 33.07
CA LYS A 119 -0.39 -4.40 33.76
C LYS A 119 -0.59 -3.24 32.80
N VAL A 120 0.23 -3.14 31.75
CA VAL A 120 0.10 -2.09 30.72
C VAL A 120 -1.11 -2.35 29.83
N GLU A 121 -1.32 -3.60 29.43
CA GLU A 121 -2.45 -4.05 28.62
C GLU A 121 -3.79 -3.87 29.34
N ALA A 122 -3.85 -4.20 30.64
CA ALA A 122 -5.02 -3.92 31.47
C ALA A 122 -5.33 -2.41 31.52
N TYR A 123 -4.31 -1.57 31.72
CA TYR A 123 -4.47 -0.11 31.71
C TYR A 123 -4.90 0.41 30.33
N PHE A 124 -4.35 -0.13 29.25
CA PHE A 124 -4.76 0.20 27.89
C PHE A 124 -6.23 -0.15 27.63
N ASN A 125 -6.67 -1.34 28.05
CA ASN A 125 -8.05 -1.77 27.91
C ASN A 125 -9.01 -0.90 28.75
N GLU A 126 -8.61 -0.50 29.96
CA GLU A 126 -9.35 0.47 30.77
C GLU A 126 -9.52 1.81 30.06
N LEU A 127 -8.46 2.32 29.40
CA LEU A 127 -8.53 3.54 28.58
C LEU A 127 -9.46 3.40 27.38
N CYS A 128 -9.38 2.27 26.66
CA CYS A 128 -10.27 2.01 25.52
C CYS A 128 -11.75 2.05 25.96
N VAL A 129 -12.07 1.41 27.08
CA VAL A 129 -13.43 1.44 27.64
C VAL A 129 -13.83 2.86 28.05
N ALA A 130 -12.95 3.61 28.70
CA ALA A 130 -13.22 4.97 29.13
C ALA A 130 -13.43 5.95 27.95
N SER A 131 -12.78 5.70 26.81
CA SER A 131 -12.92 6.47 25.58
C SER A 131 -13.96 5.91 24.60
N GLU A 132 -14.74 4.90 25.00
CA GLU A 132 -15.75 4.24 24.16
C GLU A 132 -15.21 3.65 22.84
N ILE A 133 -13.96 3.16 22.86
CA ILE A 133 -13.31 2.54 21.70
C ILE A 133 -13.39 1.01 21.82
N ASP A 134 -14.12 0.37 20.90
CA ASP A 134 -14.43 -1.06 20.92
C ASP A 134 -13.60 -1.92 19.94
N PHE A 135 -12.86 -1.30 19.04
CA PHE A 135 -12.19 -1.97 17.92
C PHE A 135 -10.67 -2.08 18.06
N LEU A 136 -10.07 -1.47 19.09
CA LEU A 136 -8.63 -1.49 19.30
C LEU A 136 -8.20 -2.65 20.18
N THR A 137 -7.04 -3.21 19.84
CA THR A 137 -6.30 -4.17 20.66
C THR A 137 -4.98 -3.59 21.13
N PHE A 138 -4.38 -4.16 22.17
CA PHE A 138 -3.08 -3.68 22.66
C PHE A 138 -1.96 -3.83 21.62
N GLU A 139 -2.06 -4.84 20.75
CA GLU A 139 -1.15 -5.06 19.64
C GLU A 139 -1.11 -3.89 18.65
N ASP A 140 -2.22 -3.16 18.47
CA ASP A 140 -2.32 -2.02 17.56
C ASP A 140 -1.48 -0.83 18.02
N ALA A 141 -1.29 -0.68 19.34
CA ALA A 141 -0.46 0.36 19.92
C ALA A 141 1.04 0.17 19.65
N LYS A 142 1.46 -1.05 19.27
CA LYS A 142 2.85 -1.42 18.95
C LYS A 142 3.87 -1.04 20.04
N ILE A 143 3.45 -1.10 21.30
CA ILE A 143 4.28 -0.78 22.47
C ILE A 143 5.18 -1.98 22.83
N ASN A 144 6.51 -1.79 22.76
CA ASN A 144 7.48 -2.83 23.08
C ASN A 144 7.85 -2.81 24.59
N ILE A 145 7.43 -3.85 25.31
CA ILE A 145 7.68 -3.99 26.74
C ILE A 145 9.09 -4.52 27.01
N ASN A 146 9.86 -3.76 27.77
CA ASN A 146 11.18 -4.13 28.29
C ASN A 146 11.23 -3.92 29.81
N LEU A 147 12.26 -4.46 30.46
CA LEU A 147 12.39 -4.40 31.92
C LEU A 147 12.83 -3.02 32.42
N SER A 148 13.64 -2.29 31.66
CA SER A 148 14.26 -1.02 32.07
C SER A 148 13.31 0.19 32.06
N THR A 149 12.31 0.18 31.19
CA THR A 149 11.37 1.31 31.02
C THR A 149 10.36 1.35 32.15
N SER A 150 10.05 2.50 32.74
CA SER A 150 9.10 2.56 33.85
C SER A 150 7.65 2.26 33.42
N LEU A 151 6.83 1.73 34.34
CA LEU A 151 5.39 1.52 34.07
C LEU A 151 4.69 2.84 33.71
N LYS A 152 5.07 3.94 34.36
CA LYS A 152 4.55 5.29 34.07
C LYS A 152 4.75 5.67 32.59
N LYS A 153 5.95 5.46 32.05
CA LYS A 153 6.23 5.79 30.65
C LYS A 153 5.35 4.99 29.69
N TYR A 154 5.09 3.72 29.97
CA TYR A 154 4.15 2.93 29.17
C TYR A 154 2.72 3.44 29.26
N LYS A 155 2.26 3.87 30.44
CA LYS A 155 0.95 4.50 30.59
C LYS A 155 0.85 5.79 29.78
N ASP A 156 1.90 6.62 29.80
CA ASP A 156 1.97 7.85 29.02
C ASP A 156 1.93 7.56 27.50
N GLU A 157 2.61 6.50 27.04
CA GLU A 157 2.55 6.03 25.65
C GLU A 157 1.15 5.52 25.25
N CYS A 158 0.48 4.74 26.12
CA CYS A 158 -0.91 4.33 25.91
C CYS A 158 -1.84 5.54 25.81
N ASN A 159 -1.72 6.50 26.74
CA ASN A 159 -2.52 7.72 26.74
C ASN A 159 -2.34 8.51 25.44
N ALA A 160 -1.09 8.71 25.00
CA ALA A 160 -0.79 9.44 23.78
C ALA A 160 -1.37 8.74 22.53
N PHE A 161 -1.31 7.41 22.48
CA PHE A 161 -1.88 6.63 21.38
C PHE A 161 -3.40 6.73 21.35
N ILE A 162 -4.07 6.50 22.49
CA ILE A 162 -5.54 6.58 22.58
C ILE A 162 -6.01 8.00 22.27
N GLN A 163 -5.35 9.04 22.82
CA GLN A 163 -5.70 10.43 22.52
C GLN A 163 -5.65 10.72 21.02
N LYS A 164 -4.61 10.24 20.33
CA LYS A 164 -4.52 10.38 18.87
C LYS A 164 -5.70 9.70 18.15
N VAL A 165 -6.11 8.52 18.60
CA VAL A 165 -7.27 7.81 18.01
C VAL A 165 -8.57 8.56 18.29
N VAL A 166 -8.74 9.10 19.48
CA VAL A 166 -9.89 9.96 19.82
C VAL A 166 -9.92 11.19 18.92
N ASP A 167 -8.79 11.87 18.73
CA ASP A 167 -8.69 13.04 17.86
C ASP A 167 -9.01 12.68 16.38
N ASP A 168 -8.53 11.52 15.91
CA ASP A 168 -8.84 10.98 14.59
C ASP A 168 -10.34 10.68 14.43
N ILE A 169 -11.01 10.11 15.45
CA ILE A 169 -12.45 9.84 15.45
C ILE A 169 -13.23 11.15 15.33
N ILE A 170 -12.88 12.16 16.15
CA ILE A 170 -13.51 13.49 16.10
C ILE A 170 -13.34 14.10 14.69
N LEU A 171 -12.17 13.96 14.09
CA LEU A 171 -11.92 14.43 12.73
C LEU A 171 -12.79 13.72 11.70
N ILE A 172 -12.97 12.40 11.82
CA ILE A 172 -13.80 11.59 10.91
C ILE A 172 -15.28 11.94 11.06
N GLU A 173 -15.75 12.16 12.28
CA GLU A 173 -17.14 12.53 12.56
C GLU A 173 -17.51 13.89 11.96
N ALA A 174 -16.55 14.81 11.82
CA ALA A 174 -16.75 16.10 11.18
C ALA A 174 -16.87 16.04 9.64
N HIS A 175 -16.56 14.90 9.02
CA HIS A 175 -16.60 14.73 7.56
C HIS A 175 -17.91 14.08 7.07
N ASP A 176 -18.33 14.45 5.84
CA ASP A 176 -19.38 13.74 5.11
C ASP A 176 -18.97 12.26 4.89
N PHE A 177 -19.95 11.36 4.90
CA PHE A 177 -19.74 9.91 4.79
C PHE A 177 -18.90 9.30 5.94
N SER A 178 -18.98 9.89 7.13
CA SER A 178 -18.24 9.48 8.34
C SER A 178 -18.29 7.97 8.61
N VAL A 179 -19.42 7.30 8.39
CA VAL A 179 -19.57 5.85 8.57
C VAL A 179 -18.66 5.04 7.62
N GLU A 180 -18.59 5.42 6.35
CA GLU A 180 -17.72 4.74 5.37
C GLU A 180 -16.24 5.03 5.69
N ILE A 181 -15.92 6.27 6.06
CA ILE A 181 -14.56 6.67 6.45
C ILE A 181 -14.13 5.90 7.71
N MET A 182 -15.00 5.78 8.70
CA MET A 182 -14.73 5.05 9.94
C MET A 182 -14.45 3.57 9.65
N THR A 183 -15.17 2.97 8.70
CA THR A 183 -14.94 1.57 8.32
C THR A 183 -13.54 1.34 7.74
N GLU A 184 -13.06 2.24 6.87
CA GLU A 184 -11.69 2.17 6.34
C GLU A 184 -10.63 2.57 7.39
N TYR A 185 -10.97 3.50 8.28
CA TYR A 185 -10.10 3.89 9.38
C TYR A 185 -9.82 2.72 10.31
N LYS A 186 -10.85 1.97 10.74
CA LYS A 186 -10.68 0.78 11.61
C LYS A 186 -9.72 -0.27 11.04
N ARG A 187 -9.51 -0.31 9.71
CA ARG A 187 -8.56 -1.23 9.06
C ARG A 187 -7.11 -0.75 9.07
N THR A 188 -6.89 0.56 9.11
CA THR A 188 -5.57 1.17 8.85
C THR A 188 -5.05 2.08 9.96
N LEU A 189 -5.94 2.54 10.87
CA LEU A 189 -5.71 3.56 11.89
C LEU A 189 -5.04 4.82 11.33
N ASN A 190 -5.47 5.23 10.12
CA ASN A 190 -4.98 6.42 9.45
C ASN A 190 -6.14 7.25 8.89
N ALA A 191 -6.54 8.30 9.63
CA ALA A 191 -7.68 9.13 9.28
C ALA A 191 -7.47 9.85 7.95
N SER A 192 -6.29 10.44 7.73
CA SER A 192 -5.98 11.17 6.50
C SER A 192 -6.14 10.31 5.24
N LYS A 193 -5.62 9.07 5.26
CA LYS A 193 -5.77 8.14 4.13
C LYS A 193 -7.22 7.72 3.93
N ALA A 194 -7.91 7.34 4.99
CA ALA A 194 -9.31 6.91 4.92
C ALA A 194 -10.22 8.02 4.36
N ILE A 195 -10.09 9.25 4.87
CA ILE A 195 -10.84 10.42 4.39
C ILE A 195 -10.56 10.64 2.90
N THR A 196 -9.28 10.69 2.51
CA THR A 196 -8.88 10.97 1.13
C THR A 196 -9.43 9.93 0.16
N GLU A 197 -9.37 8.65 0.52
CA GLU A 197 -9.83 7.56 -0.34
C GLU A 197 -11.35 7.59 -0.55
N ILE A 198 -12.12 7.76 0.52
CA ILE A 198 -13.58 7.83 0.46
C ILE A 198 -14.07 9.08 -0.28
N VAL A 199 -13.50 10.25 0.04
CA VAL A 199 -13.87 11.50 -0.63
C VAL A 199 -13.58 11.40 -2.13
N ASN A 200 -12.41 10.91 -2.53
CA ASN A 200 -12.08 10.72 -3.94
C ASN A 200 -12.95 9.67 -4.62
N ARG A 201 -13.40 8.64 -3.89
CA ARG A 201 -14.35 7.65 -4.42
C ARG A 201 -15.73 8.28 -4.67
N LYS A 202 -16.28 8.99 -3.69
CA LYS A 202 -17.59 9.66 -3.81
C LYS A 202 -17.59 10.75 -4.87
N GLN A 203 -16.50 11.49 -4.99
CA GLN A 203 -16.34 12.50 -6.04
C GLN A 203 -16.39 11.86 -7.43
N ARG A 204 -15.67 10.74 -7.64
CA ARG A 204 -15.71 9.99 -8.91
C ARG A 204 -17.09 9.41 -9.22
N GLU A 205 -17.79 8.85 -8.22
CA GLU A 205 -19.17 8.35 -8.38
C GLU A 205 -20.13 9.48 -8.82
N LYS A 206 -19.99 10.67 -8.23
CA LYS A 206 -20.80 11.85 -8.60
C LYS A 206 -20.48 12.35 -10.02
N GLU A 207 -19.21 12.38 -10.40
CA GLU A 207 -18.80 12.77 -11.76
C GLU A 207 -19.29 11.76 -12.81
N GLU A 208 -19.22 10.47 -12.51
CA GLU A 208 -19.70 9.43 -13.41
C GLU A 208 -21.22 9.46 -13.57
N THR A 209 -21.97 9.60 -12.48
CA THR A 209 -23.44 9.73 -12.52
C THR A 209 -23.87 10.96 -13.32
N LEU A 210 -23.19 12.11 -13.13
CA LEU A 210 -23.43 13.30 -13.94
C LEU A 210 -23.13 13.05 -15.42
N ARG A 211 -22.00 12.40 -15.74
CA ARG A 211 -21.64 12.04 -17.11
C ARG A 211 -22.66 11.10 -17.75
N GLN A 212 -23.14 10.10 -17.02
CA GLN A 212 -24.18 9.19 -17.50
C GLN A 212 -25.52 9.92 -17.71
N GLN A 213 -25.90 10.82 -16.80
CA GLN A 213 -27.09 11.65 -16.95
C GLN A 213 -26.98 12.56 -18.19
N GLN A 214 -25.84 13.20 -18.42
CA GLN A 214 -25.59 14.00 -19.62
C GLN A 214 -25.71 13.15 -20.90
N LEU A 215 -25.05 12.00 -20.95
CA LEU A 215 -25.14 11.10 -22.11
C LEU A 215 -26.58 10.61 -22.35
N ARG A 216 -27.32 10.30 -21.29
CA ARG A 216 -28.73 9.92 -21.35
C ARG A 216 -29.57 11.06 -21.93
N THR A 217 -29.43 12.27 -21.40
CA THR A 217 -30.12 13.46 -21.89
C THR A 217 -29.79 13.73 -23.36
N GLU A 218 -28.52 13.69 -23.76
CA GLU A 218 -28.11 13.91 -25.15
C GLU A 218 -28.66 12.86 -26.12
N LYS A 219 -28.73 11.59 -25.70
CA LYS A 219 -29.40 10.54 -26.49
C LYS A 219 -30.89 10.84 -26.66
N ARG A 220 -31.57 11.25 -25.58
CA ARG A 220 -33.00 11.62 -25.62
C ARG A 220 -33.25 12.81 -26.54
N LYS A 221 -32.43 13.87 -26.44
CA LYS A 221 -32.48 15.04 -27.33
C LYS A 221 -32.28 14.66 -28.79
N THR A 222 -31.28 13.81 -29.07
CA THR A 222 -31.01 13.30 -30.43
C THR A 222 -32.20 12.51 -30.98
N LYS A 223 -32.87 11.72 -30.13
CA LYS A 223 -34.09 10.99 -30.51
C LYS A 223 -35.23 11.94 -30.88
N LEU A 224 -35.46 13.00 -30.09
CA LEU A 224 -36.47 14.02 -30.38
C LEU A 224 -36.18 14.76 -31.70
N LEU A 225 -34.91 15.12 -31.94
CA LEU A 225 -34.45 15.73 -33.19
C LEU A 225 -34.70 14.82 -34.41
N SER A 226 -34.57 13.49 -34.24
CA SER A 226 -34.83 12.53 -35.33
C SER A 226 -36.28 12.50 -35.82
N VAL A 227 -37.23 12.90 -34.98
CA VAL A 227 -38.66 13.05 -35.32
C VAL A 227 -39.00 14.51 -35.70
N ALA A 228 -37.98 15.31 -36.06
CA ALA A 228 -38.09 16.71 -36.44
C ALA A 228 -38.70 17.62 -35.35
N MET A 229 -38.55 17.28 -34.07
CA MET A 229 -38.87 18.20 -32.98
C MET A 229 -37.74 19.23 -32.80
N VAL A 230 -38.10 20.49 -32.61
CA VAL A 230 -37.17 21.62 -32.47
C VAL A 230 -37.22 22.16 -31.04
N TYR A 231 -36.06 22.45 -30.47
CA TYR A 231 -35.96 23.04 -29.14
C TYR A 231 -36.26 24.54 -29.16
N HIS A 232 -37.12 24.99 -28.25
CA HIS A 232 -37.46 26.39 -28.04
C HIS A 232 -36.95 26.87 -26.68
N ASP A 233 -36.08 27.89 -26.71
CA ASP A 233 -35.38 28.35 -25.50
C ASP A 233 -36.27 29.12 -24.52
N LEU A 234 -37.29 29.85 -25.01
CA LEU A 234 -38.22 30.61 -24.15
C LEU A 234 -39.13 29.70 -23.34
N THR A 235 -39.61 28.61 -23.94
CA THR A 235 -40.53 27.67 -23.29
C THR A 235 -39.82 26.49 -22.65
N LYS A 236 -38.52 26.31 -22.92
CA LYS A 236 -37.73 25.14 -22.52
C LYS A 236 -38.41 23.84 -22.93
N THR A 237 -38.93 23.79 -24.15
CA THR A 237 -39.65 22.63 -24.69
C THR A 237 -39.12 22.24 -26.05
N TYR A 238 -39.23 20.96 -26.39
CA TYR A 238 -39.13 20.45 -27.74
C TYR A 238 -40.54 20.42 -28.32
N ASN A 239 -40.77 21.12 -29.41
CA ASN A 239 -42.08 21.21 -30.07
C ASN A 239 -41.96 20.73 -31.52
N TRP A 240 -43.04 20.22 -32.09
CA TRP A 240 -43.09 19.94 -33.53
C TRP A 240 -43.60 21.17 -34.30
N VAL A 241 -42.83 21.63 -35.30
CA VAL A 241 -43.02 22.92 -36.00
C VAL A 241 -44.41 23.09 -36.63
N GLN A 242 -45.09 21.99 -36.96
CA GLN A 242 -46.38 22.02 -37.64
C GLN A 242 -47.59 21.92 -36.67
N ASP A 243 -47.37 21.57 -35.40
CA ASP A 243 -48.39 21.54 -34.32
C ASP A 243 -47.71 21.79 -32.97
N GLU A 244 -47.29 23.05 -32.77
CA GLU A 244 -46.51 23.46 -31.60
C GLU A 244 -47.30 23.45 -30.28
N GLU A 245 -48.65 23.39 -30.34
CA GLU A 245 -49.52 23.45 -29.16
C GLU A 245 -49.86 22.05 -28.61
N ASN A 246 -49.98 21.03 -29.46
CA ASN A 246 -50.39 19.68 -29.04
C ASN A 246 -49.26 18.65 -29.00
N VAL A 247 -48.13 18.93 -29.65
CA VAL A 247 -47.00 18.00 -29.78
C VAL A 247 -45.73 18.64 -29.20
N PHE A 248 -45.57 18.51 -27.88
CA PHE A 248 -44.39 19.00 -27.16
C PHE A 248 -43.95 18.10 -25.99
N ILE A 249 -42.70 18.26 -25.57
CA ILE A 249 -42.15 17.73 -24.32
C ILE A 249 -41.22 18.76 -23.67
N THR A 250 -41.24 18.89 -22.34
CA THR A 250 -40.39 19.87 -21.66
C THR A 250 -38.96 19.36 -21.50
N LEU A 251 -37.98 20.27 -21.44
CA LEU A 251 -36.58 19.92 -21.19
C LEU A 251 -36.41 19.26 -19.81
N SER A 252 -37.16 19.71 -18.81
CA SER A 252 -37.16 19.09 -17.48
C SER A 252 -37.67 17.64 -17.54
N ASP A 253 -38.68 17.36 -18.35
CA ASP A 253 -39.15 16.00 -18.59
C ASP A 253 -38.05 15.16 -19.26
N VAL A 254 -37.41 15.71 -20.30
CA VAL A 254 -36.31 15.04 -21.00
C VAL A 254 -35.14 14.70 -20.07
N GLU A 255 -34.85 15.54 -19.08
CA GLU A 255 -33.72 15.37 -18.16
C GLU A 255 -34.03 14.46 -16.97
N ASN A 256 -35.26 14.52 -16.43
CA ASN A 256 -35.54 13.98 -15.09
C ASN A 256 -36.52 12.79 -15.07
N ILE A 257 -37.34 12.56 -16.10
CA ILE A 257 -38.28 11.43 -16.07
C ILE A 257 -37.57 10.08 -16.24
N SER A 258 -38.22 9.02 -15.75
CA SER A 258 -37.74 7.64 -15.90
C SER A 258 -37.55 7.25 -17.37
N ASP A 259 -36.76 6.20 -17.64
CA ASP A 259 -36.54 5.76 -19.02
C ASP A 259 -37.81 5.23 -19.68
N ASP A 260 -38.63 4.51 -18.94
CA ASP A 260 -39.89 3.95 -19.43
C ASP A 260 -40.92 5.05 -19.70
N GLU A 261 -40.99 6.06 -18.84
CA GLU A 261 -41.90 7.19 -19.02
C GLU A 261 -41.47 8.06 -20.21
N PHE A 262 -40.16 8.32 -20.36
CA PHE A 262 -39.65 9.01 -21.54
C PHE A 262 -39.97 8.25 -22.82
N LEU A 263 -39.76 6.92 -22.83
CA LEU A 263 -40.03 6.10 -24.00
C LEU A 263 -41.52 6.12 -24.35
N SER A 264 -42.40 6.03 -23.35
CA SER A 264 -43.85 6.09 -23.53
C SER A 264 -44.28 7.43 -24.14
N ARG A 265 -43.85 8.55 -23.55
CA ARG A 265 -44.12 9.89 -24.09
C ARG A 265 -43.54 10.07 -25.49
N PHE A 266 -42.36 9.52 -25.75
CA PHE A 266 -41.72 9.59 -27.06
C PHE A 266 -42.52 8.82 -28.13
N VAL A 267 -43.01 7.62 -27.83
CA VAL A 267 -43.86 6.85 -28.75
C VAL A 267 -45.18 7.55 -29.02
N GLU A 268 -45.79 8.16 -28.00
CA GLU A 268 -46.99 8.99 -28.17
C GLU A 268 -46.74 10.19 -29.09
N LEU A 269 -45.61 10.88 -28.92
CA LEU A 269 -45.21 11.99 -29.79
C LEU A 269 -44.99 11.50 -31.24
N GLU A 270 -44.28 10.39 -31.44
CA GLU A 270 -44.10 9.79 -32.77
C GLU A 270 -45.43 9.42 -33.42
N ALA A 271 -46.36 8.82 -32.67
CA ALA A 271 -47.68 8.46 -33.17
C ALA A 271 -48.50 9.69 -33.58
N LYS A 272 -48.48 10.74 -32.75
CA LYS A 272 -49.14 12.03 -33.06
C LYS A 272 -48.55 12.69 -34.29
N ILE A 273 -47.21 12.71 -34.42
CA ILE A 273 -46.52 13.28 -35.58
C ILE A 273 -46.85 12.47 -36.85
N LYS A 274 -46.83 11.14 -36.77
CA LYS A 274 -47.19 10.28 -37.91
C LYS A 274 -48.64 10.47 -38.35
N ALA A 275 -49.58 10.50 -37.41
CA ALA A 275 -50.99 10.75 -37.70
C ALA A 275 -51.22 12.11 -38.36
N ALA A 276 -50.53 13.17 -37.89
CA ALA A 276 -50.61 14.50 -38.49
C ALA A 276 -50.03 14.55 -39.91
N ILE A 277 -48.93 13.82 -40.17
CA ILE A 277 -48.33 13.70 -41.52
C ILE A 277 -49.25 12.91 -42.47
N ASP A 278 -49.83 11.81 -42.02
CA ASP A 278 -50.71 10.96 -42.83
C ASP A 278 -52.06 11.64 -43.12
N ALA A 279 -52.60 12.42 -42.17
CA ALA A 279 -53.78 13.27 -42.38
C ALA A 279 -53.53 14.30 -43.51
N LYS A 280 -52.37 14.97 -43.51
CA LYS A 280 -51.99 15.90 -44.58
C LYS A 280 -51.73 15.21 -45.93
N LYS A 281 -51.24 13.97 -45.95
CA LYS A 281 -51.07 13.18 -47.19
C LYS A 281 -52.39 12.71 -47.82
N THR A 282 -53.47 12.65 -47.05
CA THR A 282 -54.79 12.23 -47.54
C THR A 282 -55.55 13.40 -48.20
N GLU A 283 -55.10 14.65 -47.99
CA GLU A 283 -55.70 15.85 -48.59
C GLU A 283 -55.03 16.30 -49.91
N GLU A 284 -53.88 15.77 -50.31
CA GLU A 284 -53.18 16.20 -51.54
C GLU A 284 -52.64 15.06 -52.42
N ALA A 285 -53.24 14.90 -53.61
CA ALA A 285 -52.62 14.34 -54.82
C ALA A 285 -53.18 15.07 -56.07
N PRO A 286 -52.41 15.22 -57.17
CA PRO A 286 -51.43 16.29 -57.39
C PRO A 286 -51.87 17.28 -58.49
N LYS A 287 -51.29 18.49 -58.53
CA LYS A 287 -51.18 19.29 -59.75
C LYS A 287 -49.78 19.89 -59.93
N VAL A 288 -49.27 19.68 -61.15
CA VAL A 288 -47.97 20.03 -61.69
C VAL A 288 -47.98 21.44 -62.29
N GLU A 289 -46.83 22.14 -62.20
CA GLU A 289 -46.20 23.08 -63.17
C GLU A 289 -45.54 24.24 -62.40
N LYS A 290 -44.21 24.42 -62.33
CA LYS A 290 -43.10 24.55 -63.30
C LYS A 290 -42.56 26.00 -63.29
N VAL A 291 -41.22 26.09 -63.24
CA VAL A 291 -40.35 27.08 -63.97
C VAL A 291 -40.24 28.47 -63.28
N VAL A 292 -39.09 29.14 -63.08
CA VAL A 292 -37.67 28.99 -63.49
C VAL A 292 -36.84 30.17 -62.89
N GLU A 293 -35.50 29.99 -62.76
CA GLU A 293 -34.35 30.96 -62.80
C GLU A 293 -34.43 32.34 -62.09
N LYS A 294 -33.37 33.00 -61.60
CA LYS A 294 -31.89 32.88 -61.61
C LYS A 294 -31.31 33.95 -60.67
N GLU A 295 -30.09 33.69 -60.16
CA GLU A 295 -28.96 34.65 -59.93
C GLU A 295 -29.15 35.84 -58.94
N THR A 296 -28.17 36.38 -58.21
CA THR A 296 -26.70 36.28 -58.18
C THR A 296 -26.13 36.80 -56.83
N LEU A 297 -24.87 36.46 -56.57
CA LEU A 297 -24.01 36.91 -55.48
C LEU A 297 -23.53 38.38 -55.62
N LYS A 298 -23.35 39.09 -54.48
CA LYS A 298 -22.10 39.73 -53.98
C LYS A 298 -22.32 41.05 -53.20
N ALA A 299 -21.65 41.16 -52.05
CA ALA A 299 -21.27 42.41 -51.35
C ALA A 299 -19.97 43.00 -51.97
N PRO A 300 -19.31 44.10 -51.51
CA PRO A 300 -19.61 45.12 -50.47
C PRO A 300 -19.21 46.60 -50.83
N SER A 301 -19.19 47.51 -49.81
CA SER A 301 -18.49 48.83 -49.70
C SER A 301 -19.25 50.08 -50.23
N VAL A 302 -19.35 51.27 -49.58
CA VAL A 302 -18.33 52.21 -49.03
C VAL A 302 -18.96 53.14 -47.93
N GLU A 303 -18.12 53.71 -47.05
CA GLU A 303 -18.39 54.58 -45.87
C GLU A 303 -18.86 56.05 -46.11
N ALA A 304 -19.70 56.54 -45.17
CA ALA A 304 -19.80 57.87 -44.48
C ALA A 304 -20.12 59.20 -45.24
N PRO A 305 -20.63 60.31 -44.60
CA PRO A 305 -21.12 60.52 -43.21
C PRO A 305 -22.49 61.29 -43.04
N GLN A 306 -23.13 61.04 -41.88
CA GLN A 306 -23.95 61.91 -40.98
C GLN A 306 -25.07 62.86 -41.50
N GLN A 307 -26.28 62.71 -40.92
CA GLN A 307 -26.99 63.80 -40.19
C GLN A 307 -28.17 63.26 -39.33
N GLN A 308 -28.25 63.76 -38.08
CA GLN A 308 -29.24 63.44 -37.05
C GLN A 308 -30.53 64.26 -37.22
N THR A 309 -31.68 63.65 -36.95
CA THR A 309 -32.90 64.30 -36.43
C THR A 309 -33.58 63.38 -35.41
N ALA A 310 -34.10 64.01 -34.34
CA ALA A 310 -34.43 63.45 -33.02
C ALA A 310 -35.48 62.32 -32.96
N GLN A 311 -35.38 61.46 -31.94
CA GLN A 311 -36.37 60.44 -31.56
C GLN A 311 -36.44 60.21 -30.02
N PRO A 312 -37.59 59.77 -29.48
CA PRO A 312 -38.05 60.03 -28.10
C PRO A 312 -37.36 59.19 -27.00
N GLU A 313 -37.43 59.71 -25.77
CA GLU A 313 -36.87 59.16 -24.53
C GLU A 313 -37.46 57.77 -24.21
N MET A 314 -36.60 56.75 -24.08
CA MET A 314 -37.02 55.38 -23.77
C MET A 314 -37.47 55.26 -22.30
N LEU A 315 -38.68 54.75 -22.08
CA LEU A 315 -39.20 54.40 -20.76
C LEU A 315 -39.17 52.87 -20.59
N GLU A 316 -38.54 52.38 -19.52
CA GLU A 316 -38.45 50.95 -19.18
C GLU A 316 -39.52 50.59 -18.14
N ALA A 317 -40.31 49.53 -18.38
CA ALA A 317 -41.27 48.98 -17.42
C ALA A 317 -41.14 47.45 -17.35
N LYS A 318 -41.04 46.90 -16.14
CA LYS A 318 -40.97 45.44 -15.89
C LYS A 318 -42.33 44.94 -15.42
N PHE A 319 -42.91 43.99 -16.15
CA PHE A 319 -44.23 43.45 -15.82
C PHE A 319 -44.31 41.95 -16.15
N THR A 320 -45.17 41.25 -15.43
CA THR A 320 -45.44 39.82 -15.63
C THR A 320 -46.77 39.65 -16.33
N VAL A 321 -46.80 38.82 -17.37
CA VAL A 321 -48.01 38.57 -18.17
C VAL A 321 -48.39 37.11 -18.04
N LYS A 322 -49.67 36.82 -17.78
CA LYS A 322 -50.25 35.47 -17.78
C LYS A 322 -51.31 35.39 -18.87
N GLY A 323 -51.19 34.39 -19.73
CA GLY A 323 -52.13 34.15 -20.83
C GLY A 323 -51.89 32.78 -21.46
N THR A 324 -52.73 32.43 -22.42
CA THR A 324 -52.57 31.21 -23.22
C THR A 324 -51.37 31.34 -24.18
N MET A 325 -50.87 30.21 -24.69
CA MET A 325 -49.70 30.19 -25.60
C MET A 325 -49.91 31.11 -26.82
N THR A 326 -51.10 31.07 -27.41
CA THR A 326 -51.51 31.93 -28.52
C THR A 326 -51.45 33.41 -28.14
N GLN A 327 -51.88 33.78 -26.92
CA GLN A 327 -51.88 35.16 -26.43
C GLN A 327 -50.45 35.67 -26.16
N LEU A 328 -49.57 34.82 -25.63
CA LEU A 328 -48.17 35.19 -25.36
C LEU A 328 -47.36 35.29 -26.66
N LYS A 329 -47.62 34.44 -27.67
CA LYS A 329 -47.02 34.57 -29.01
C LYS A 329 -47.51 35.81 -29.74
N ALA A 330 -48.82 36.10 -29.69
CA ALA A 330 -49.38 37.33 -30.25
C ALA A 330 -48.80 38.58 -29.59
N LEU A 331 -48.59 38.55 -28.27
CA LEU A 331 -47.94 39.64 -27.53
C LEU A 331 -46.48 39.82 -27.95
N ALA A 332 -45.72 38.72 -28.09
CA ALA A 332 -44.33 38.78 -28.55
C ALA A 332 -44.23 39.27 -30.00
N GLN A 333 -45.15 38.85 -30.87
CA GLN A 333 -45.20 39.32 -32.25
C GLN A 333 -45.54 40.81 -32.31
N TYR A 334 -46.53 41.25 -31.54
CA TYR A 334 -46.86 42.67 -31.39
C TYR A 334 -45.68 43.50 -30.90
N MET A 335 -44.91 43.01 -29.91
CA MET A 335 -43.71 43.69 -29.44
C MET A 335 -42.64 43.80 -30.53
N ARG A 336 -42.42 42.75 -31.35
CA ARG A 336 -41.47 42.79 -32.48
C ARG A 336 -41.94 43.71 -33.60
N ASP A 337 -43.20 43.64 -33.98
CA ASP A 337 -43.78 44.44 -35.07
C ASP A 337 -43.77 45.94 -34.74
N ASN A 338 -43.77 46.29 -33.46
CA ASN A 338 -43.70 47.67 -32.97
C ASN A 338 -42.30 48.07 -32.47
N ASN A 339 -41.24 47.30 -32.79
CA ASN A 339 -39.85 47.54 -32.36
C ASN A 339 -39.68 47.76 -30.84
N ILE A 340 -40.48 47.08 -30.01
CA ILE A 340 -40.39 47.15 -28.56
C ILE A 340 -39.38 46.11 -28.07
N GLU A 341 -38.32 46.56 -27.39
CA GLU A 341 -37.34 45.67 -26.78
C GLU A 341 -37.92 45.01 -25.52
N PHE A 342 -37.80 43.69 -25.43
CA PHE A 342 -38.25 42.92 -24.26
C PHE A 342 -37.19 41.91 -23.82
N GLN A 343 -37.10 41.69 -22.52
CA GLN A 343 -36.23 40.68 -21.91
C GLN A 343 -37.07 39.76 -21.02
N THR A 344 -36.79 38.46 -21.08
CA THR A 344 -37.37 37.49 -20.16
C THR A 344 -36.65 37.57 -18.81
N ILE A 345 -37.37 38.04 -17.79
CA ILE A 345 -36.89 38.04 -16.42
C ILE A 345 -36.94 36.60 -15.90
N LYS A 346 -35.80 36.10 -15.41
CA LYS A 346 -35.63 34.75 -14.85
C LYS A 346 -36.41 34.53 -13.56
#